data_AF-A0A3M1PWZ9-F1
#
_entry.id   AF-A0A3M1PWZ9-F1
#
_cell.length_a   1.000
_cell.length_b   1.000
_cell.length_c   1.000
_cell.angle_alpha   90.00
_cell.angle_beta   90.00
_cell.angle_gamma   90.00
#
_symmetry.space_group_name_H-M   'P 1'
#
loop_
_entity.id
_entity.type
_entity.pdbx_description
1 polymer ?
#
loop_
_entity_poly.entity_id
_entity_poly.type
_entity_poly.pdbx_seq_one_letter_code
_entity_poly.pdbx_strand_id
1 'polypeptide(L)'
;MDVVNDPLESFNRVIFEINLFLDGILIKPLAILYRDLVPPEVRTGVHNALVNLRSPVTLANDLMQGETDRAGITVKRFFVNSTVGLGGVLDVASDLGIEGHREDFGQTLAVWGSGEGPYLVVPILGPSNPRDLLGLIADGFIDPFTYVAPT
;
A
#
# COMPACT_ATOMS: atom_id res chain seq x y z
N MET A 1 4.94 -31.29 2.35
CA MET A 1 5.77 -30.17 2.83
C MET A 1 6.32 -29.53 1.58
N ASP A 2 5.65 -28.49 1.09
CA ASP A 2 6.17 -27.72 -0.03
C ASP A 2 7.46 -27.10 0.44
N VAL A 3 8.57 -27.55 -0.15
CA VAL A 3 9.84 -26.86 -0.02
C VAL A 3 9.57 -25.50 -0.64
N VAL A 4 9.46 -24.45 0.17
CA VAL A 4 9.46 -23.08 -0.31
C VAL A 4 10.82 -22.90 -0.98
N ASN A 5 10.87 -23.21 -2.27
CA ASN A 5 12.05 -23.08 -3.08
C ASN A 5 12.23 -21.58 -3.27
N ASP A 6 13.04 -20.98 -2.41
CA ASP A 6 13.53 -19.61 -2.56
C ASP A 6 14.85 -19.69 -3.34
N PRO A 7 14.81 -19.65 -4.68
CA PRO A 7 16.02 -19.70 -5.51
C PRO A 7 17.00 -18.54 -5.26
N LEU A 8 16.59 -17.51 -4.51
CA LEU A 8 17.38 -16.34 -4.17
C LEU A 8 17.68 -16.23 -2.67
N GLU A 9 17.55 -17.33 -1.90
CA GLU A 9 17.69 -17.33 -0.44
C GLU A 9 18.95 -16.61 0.07
N SER A 10 20.11 -16.87 -0.54
CA SER A 10 21.38 -16.26 -0.13
C SER A 10 21.38 -14.73 -0.30
N PHE A 11 20.79 -14.24 -1.39
CA PHE A 11 20.63 -12.82 -1.65
C PHE A 11 19.59 -12.21 -0.70
N ASN A 12 18.44 -12.87 -0.56
CA ASN A 12 17.34 -12.44 0.29
C ASN A 12 17.76 -12.30 1.77
N ARG A 13 18.57 -13.22 2.28
CA ARG A 13 19.10 -13.15 3.65
C ARG A 13 20.02 -11.94 3.86
N VAL A 14 20.91 -11.65 2.92
CA VAL A 14 21.80 -10.48 3.01
C VAL A 14 20.99 -9.19 3.02
N ILE A 15 20.03 -9.04 2.10
CA ILE A 15 19.16 -7.86 2.07
C ILE A 15 18.30 -7.77 3.33
N PHE A 16 17.80 -8.90 3.83
CA PHE A 16 17.05 -8.94 5.07
C PHE A 16 17.86 -8.45 6.28
N GLU A 17 19.13 -8.84 6.38
CA GLU A 17 20.04 -8.33 7.42
C GLU A 17 20.30 -6.83 7.29
N ILE A 18 20.47 -6.32 6.07
CA ILE A 18 20.59 -4.87 5.81
C ILE A 18 19.31 -4.13 6.26
N ASN A 19 18.13 -4.68 5.93
CA ASN A 19 16.85 -4.10 6.34
C ASN A 19 16.70 -4.10 7.87
N LEU A 20 17.05 -5.19 8.54
CA LEU A 20 17.05 -5.27 10.01
C LEU A 20 17.99 -4.25 10.64
N PHE A 21 19.18 -4.09 10.07
CA PHE A 21 20.14 -3.09 10.54
C PHE A 21 19.56 -1.68 10.41
N LEU A 22 19.06 -1.31 9.22
CA LEU A 22 18.44 -0.01 8.96
C LEU A 22 17.19 0.22 9.82
N ASP A 23 16.39 -0.82 10.06
CA ASP A 23 15.25 -0.75 10.95
C ASP A 23 15.68 -0.38 12.37
N GLY A 24 16.69 -1.08 12.89
CA GLY A 24 17.20 -0.84 14.24
C GLY A 24 17.81 0.55 14.44
N ILE A 25 18.53 1.09 13.45
CA ILE A 25 19.26 2.36 13.61
C ILE A 25 18.49 3.60 13.15
N LEU A 26 17.51 3.45 12.25
CA LEU A 26 16.85 4.57 11.59
C LEU A 26 15.33 4.45 11.59
N ILE A 27 14.76 3.40 10.99
CA ILE A 27 13.30 3.33 10.76
C ILE A 27 12.53 3.25 12.09
N LYS A 28 12.90 2.31 12.96
CA LYS A 28 12.23 2.10 14.24
C LYS A 28 12.40 3.28 15.20
N PRO A 29 13.60 3.89 15.38
CA PRO A 29 13.72 5.13 16.15
C PRO A 29 12.83 6.26 15.63
N LEU A 30 12.77 6.48 14.31
CA LEU A 30 11.91 7.51 13.71
C LEU A 30 10.42 7.20 13.90
N ALA A 31 10.01 5.94 13.75
CA ALA A 31 8.64 5.51 13.97
C ALA A 31 8.20 5.70 15.44
N ILE A 32 9.08 5.38 16.40
CA ILE A 32 8.85 5.64 17.83
C ILE A 32 8.73 7.14 18.07
N LEU A 33 9.62 7.95 17.51
CA LEU A 33 9.56 9.41 17.65
C LEU A 33 8.25 9.99 17.09
N TYR A 34 7.85 9.55 15.89
CA TYR A 34 6.56 9.95 15.31
C TYR A 34 5.38 9.53 16.20
N ARG A 35 5.40 8.30 16.71
CA ARG A 35 4.37 7.82 17.63
C ARG A 35 4.33 8.65 18.92
N ASP A 36 5.48 9.00 19.48
CA ASP A 36 5.54 9.67 20.78
C ASP A 36 5.25 11.18 20.67
N LEU A 37 5.57 11.80 19.54
CA LEU A 37 5.33 13.24 19.30
C LEU A 37 3.95 13.55 18.70
N VAL A 38 3.36 12.63 17.93
CA VAL A 38 2.12 12.89 17.21
C VAL A 38 0.93 12.23 17.91
N PRO A 39 -0.11 13.00 18.29
CA PRO A 39 -1.31 12.46 18.94
C PRO A 39 -1.98 11.36 18.11
N PRO A 40 -2.58 10.34 18.75
CA PRO A 40 -3.24 9.22 18.07
C PRO A 40 -4.24 9.66 16.99
N GLU A 41 -5.04 10.68 17.26
CA GLU A 41 -6.09 11.19 16.37
C GLU A 41 -5.49 11.78 15.08
N VAL A 42 -4.38 12.51 15.21
CA VAL A 42 -3.67 13.08 14.06
C VAL A 42 -3.04 11.98 13.22
N ARG A 43 -2.44 10.95 13.85
CA ARG A 43 -1.89 9.80 13.12
C ARG A 43 -2.96 9.04 12.36
N THR A 44 -4.12 8.81 12.99
CA THR A 44 -5.28 8.19 12.31
C THR A 44 -5.75 9.06 11.16
N GLY A 45 -5.83 10.38 11.33
CA GLY A 45 -6.21 11.29 10.26
C GLY A 45 -5.24 11.25 9.06
N VAL A 46 -3.93 11.24 9.33
CA VAL A 46 -2.91 11.05 8.28
C VAL A 46 -3.08 9.71 7.59
N HIS A 47 -3.28 8.63 8.34
CA HIS A 47 -3.52 7.30 7.78
C HIS A 47 -4.74 7.27 6.86
N ASN A 48 -5.87 7.82 7.30
CA ASN A 48 -7.11 7.88 6.52
C ASN A 48 -6.92 8.70 5.24
N ALA A 49 -6.24 9.84 5.32
CA ALA A 49 -5.98 10.68 4.15
C ALA A 49 -5.11 9.94 3.13
N LEU A 50 -4.08 9.22 3.57
CA LEU A 50 -3.24 8.38 2.70
C LEU A 50 -4.03 7.24 2.04
N VAL A 51 -4.93 6.58 2.79
CA VAL A 51 -5.82 5.54 2.24
C VAL A 51 -6.76 6.13 1.18
N ASN A 52 -7.33 7.30 1.46
CA ASN A 52 -8.21 8.02 0.52
C ASN A 52 -7.45 8.42 -0.75
N LEU A 53 -6.22 8.93 -0.63
CA LEU A 53 -5.38 9.30 -1.79
C LEU A 53 -4.97 8.11 -2.67
N ARG A 54 -4.95 6.89 -2.11
CA ARG A 54 -4.72 5.65 -2.86
C ARG A 54 -5.98 5.09 -3.52
N SER A 55 -7.15 5.63 -3.23
CA SER A 55 -8.41 5.13 -3.80
C SER A 55 -8.45 5.16 -5.34
N PRO A 56 -7.82 6.10 -6.07
CA PRO A 56 -7.72 6.03 -7.53
C PRO A 56 -6.98 4.78 -8.04
N VAL A 57 -5.92 4.36 -7.34
CA VAL A 57 -5.16 3.15 -7.66
C VAL A 57 -6.02 1.92 -7.43
N THR A 58 -6.69 1.83 -6.28
CA THR A 58 -7.64 0.74 -6.00
C THR A 58 -8.78 0.71 -7.01
N LEU A 59 -9.33 1.87 -7.39
CA LEU A 59 -10.38 1.95 -8.41
C LEU A 59 -9.91 1.45 -9.78
N ALA A 60 -8.70 1.84 -10.21
CA ALA A 60 -8.14 1.36 -11.46
C ALA A 60 -8.00 -0.17 -11.45
N ASN A 61 -7.51 -0.72 -10.35
CA ASN A 61 -7.35 -2.17 -10.19
C ASN A 61 -8.69 -2.91 -10.11
N ASP A 62 -9.67 -2.42 -9.33
CA ASP A 62 -11.04 -2.96 -9.30
C ASP A 62 -11.62 -3.08 -10.72
N LEU A 63 -11.45 -2.03 -11.53
CA LEU A 63 -11.93 -1.99 -12.92
C LEU A 63 -11.17 -2.98 -13.82
N MET A 64 -9.85 -3.08 -13.68
CA MET A 64 -9.03 -4.03 -14.43
C MET A 64 -9.33 -5.49 -14.07
N GLN A 65 -9.73 -5.76 -12.83
CA GLN A 65 -10.19 -7.06 -12.36
C GLN A 65 -11.66 -7.35 -12.75
N GLY A 66 -12.40 -6.34 -13.24
CA GLY A 66 -13.81 -6.46 -13.62
C GLY A 66 -14.78 -6.39 -12.43
N GLU A 67 -14.31 -5.96 -11.26
CA GLU A 67 -15.05 -5.92 -10.01
C GLU A 67 -15.84 -4.61 -9.86
N THR A 68 -16.92 -4.47 -10.64
CA THR A 68 -17.69 -3.22 -10.73
C THR A 68 -18.37 -2.80 -9.41
N ASP A 69 -18.82 -3.76 -8.60
CA ASP A 69 -19.42 -3.47 -7.28
C ASP A 69 -18.40 -2.86 -6.32
N ARG A 70 -17.18 -3.42 -6.30
CA ARG A 70 -16.05 -2.92 -5.52
C ARG A 70 -15.58 -1.56 -6.01
N ALA A 71 -15.44 -1.37 -7.33
CA ALA A 71 -15.16 -0.07 -7.92
C ALA A 71 -16.18 1.01 -7.46
N GLY A 72 -17.47 0.65 -7.41
CA GLY A 72 -18.52 1.54 -6.91
C GLY A 72 -18.36 1.90 -5.43
N ILE A 73 -17.92 0.97 -4.59
CA ILE A 73 -17.59 1.22 -3.17
C ILE A 73 -16.40 2.17 -3.07
N THR A 74 -15.32 1.93 -3.84
CA THR A 74 -14.12 2.79 -3.86
C THR A 74 -14.47 4.24 -4.24
N VAL A 75 -15.29 4.44 -5.28
CA VAL A 75 -15.75 5.77 -5.70
C VAL A 75 -16.54 6.47 -4.59
N LYS A 76 -17.49 5.76 -3.96
CA LYS A 76 -18.31 6.33 -2.88
C LYS A 76 -17.45 6.76 -1.70
N ARG A 77 -16.56 5.88 -1.24
CA ARG A 77 -15.64 6.18 -0.13
C ARG A 77 -14.76 7.36 -0.45
N PHE A 78 -14.12 7.36 -1.62
CA PHE A 78 -13.27 8.46 -2.07
C PHE A 78 -14.02 9.80 -2.10
N PHE A 79 -15.23 9.81 -2.65
CA PHE A 79 -16.01 11.03 -2.76
C PHE A 79 -16.46 11.57 -1.39
N VAL A 80 -17.01 10.70 -0.53
CA VAL A 80 -17.48 11.08 0.82
C VAL A 80 -16.31 11.56 1.68
N ASN A 81 -15.22 10.80 1.73
CA ASN A 81 -14.06 11.12 2.55
C ASN A 81 -13.32 12.36 2.04
N SER A 82 -13.20 12.55 0.71
CA SER A 82 -12.56 13.74 0.16
C SER A 82 -13.38 15.02 0.39
N THR A 83 -14.71 14.94 0.38
CA THR A 83 -15.59 16.12 0.51
C THR A 83 -15.97 16.40 1.96
N VAL A 84 -16.73 15.50 2.58
CA VAL A 84 -17.23 15.64 3.95
C VAL A 84 -16.12 15.31 4.95
N GLY A 85 -15.28 14.33 4.63
CA GLY A 85 -14.17 13.88 5.47
C GLY A 85 -12.92 14.76 5.44
N LEU A 86 -13.02 16.01 4.98
CA LEU A 86 -11.91 16.97 4.92
C LEU A 86 -10.68 16.44 4.16
N GLY A 87 -10.86 16.05 2.90
CA GLY A 87 -9.76 15.50 2.08
C GLY A 87 -9.33 14.08 2.48
N GLY A 88 -10.16 13.37 3.25
CA GLY A 88 -9.93 12.02 3.71
C GLY A 88 -9.33 11.90 5.11
N VAL A 89 -9.11 13.02 5.81
CA VAL A 89 -8.64 12.99 7.21
C VAL A 89 -9.64 12.28 8.12
N LEU A 90 -10.94 12.47 7.87
CA LEU A 90 -12.01 11.79 8.58
C LEU A 90 -12.59 10.69 7.68
N ASP A 91 -12.66 9.46 8.20
CA ASP A 91 -13.25 8.32 7.48
C ASP A 91 -14.77 8.26 7.66
N VAL A 92 -15.45 9.30 7.18
CA VAL A 92 -16.91 9.47 7.27
C VAL A 92 -17.64 8.34 6.54
N ALA A 93 -17.06 7.78 5.48
CA ALA A 93 -17.67 6.68 4.74
C ALA A 93 -17.81 5.41 5.60
N SER A 94 -16.83 5.11 6.45
CA SER A 94 -16.91 4.00 7.41
C SER A 94 -18.00 4.23 8.46
N ASP A 95 -18.15 5.45 8.97
CA ASP A 95 -19.22 5.81 9.91
C ASP A 95 -20.63 5.64 9.29
N LEU A 96 -20.73 5.71 7.96
CA LEU A 96 -21.94 5.44 7.19
C LEU A 96 -22.14 3.95 6.83
N GLY A 97 -21.25 3.07 7.29
CA GLY A 97 -21.29 1.62 7.03
C GLY A 97 -20.81 1.21 5.63
N ILE A 98 -20.09 2.08 4.92
CA ILE A 98 -19.52 1.77 3.62
C ILE A 98 -18.13 1.16 3.84
N GLU A 99 -18.04 -0.13 4.07
CA GLU A 99 -16.76 -0.82 4.32
C GLU A 99 -15.77 -0.65 3.14
N GLY A 100 -14.50 -0.44 3.46
CA GLY A 100 -13.44 -0.28 2.47
C GLY A 100 -12.70 -1.57 2.14
N HIS A 101 -12.05 -1.58 0.98
CA HIS A 101 -11.13 -2.62 0.54
C HIS A 101 -9.90 -1.98 -0.10
N ARG A 102 -8.90 -2.80 -0.43
CA ARG A 102 -7.69 -2.39 -1.11
C ARG A 102 -7.37 -3.39 -2.20
N GLU A 103 -7.23 -2.88 -3.42
CA GLU A 103 -6.68 -3.60 -4.56
C GLU A 103 -5.42 -2.89 -5.04
N ASP A 104 -4.40 -3.66 -5.39
CA ASP A 104 -3.17 -3.21 -6.04
C ASP A 104 -2.89 -4.01 -7.33
N PHE A 105 -1.92 -3.54 -8.10
CA PHE A 105 -1.62 -4.12 -9.41
C PHE A 105 -1.04 -5.54 -9.32
N GLY A 106 -0.46 -5.92 -8.18
CA GLY A 106 -0.03 -7.29 -7.91
C GLY A 106 -1.22 -8.25 -7.89
N GLN A 107 -2.29 -7.87 -7.18
CA GLN A 107 -3.55 -8.61 -7.14
C GLN A 107 -4.22 -8.65 -8.52
N THR A 108 -4.22 -7.55 -9.27
CA THR A 108 -4.73 -7.53 -10.65
C THR A 108 -3.98 -8.51 -11.54
N LEU A 109 -2.65 -8.52 -11.51
CA LEU A 109 -1.87 -9.49 -12.28
C LEU A 109 -2.15 -10.94 -11.85
N ALA A 110 -2.46 -11.19 -10.58
CA ALA A 110 -2.89 -12.50 -10.08
C ALA A 110 -4.20 -12.97 -10.74
N VAL A 111 -5.22 -12.10 -10.82
CA VAL A 111 -6.50 -12.39 -11.49
C VAL A 111 -6.32 -12.75 -12.96
N TRP A 112 -5.36 -12.11 -13.62
CA TRP A 112 -5.02 -12.37 -15.03
C TRP A 112 -4.07 -13.56 -15.24
N GLY A 113 -3.81 -14.36 -14.19
CA GLY A 113 -3.06 -15.60 -14.28
C GLY A 113 -1.53 -15.44 -14.20
N SER A 114 -1.03 -14.26 -13.81
CA SER A 114 0.38 -14.06 -13.52
C SER A 114 0.69 -14.64 -12.14
N GLY A 115 1.49 -15.72 -12.11
CA GLY A 115 2.04 -16.25 -10.86
C GLY A 115 2.90 -15.21 -10.14
N GLU A 116 3.00 -15.31 -8.81
CA GLU A 116 3.78 -14.39 -7.96
C GLU A 116 5.26 -14.28 -8.39
N GLY A 117 5.81 -15.33 -9.00
CA GLY A 117 7.23 -15.44 -9.27
C GLY A 117 8.02 -15.81 -8.01
N PRO A 118 9.37 -15.85 -8.08
CA PRO A 118 10.18 -16.22 -6.92
C PRO A 118 10.11 -15.15 -5.82
N TYR A 119 10.18 -15.60 -4.57
CA TYR A 119 10.27 -14.73 -3.40
C TYR A 119 11.54 -13.87 -3.47
N LEU A 120 11.40 -12.58 -3.18
CA LEU A 120 12.49 -11.62 -3.20
C LEU A 120 12.38 -10.68 -1.99
N VAL A 121 13.48 -10.47 -1.28
CA VAL A 121 13.56 -9.42 -0.27
C VAL A 121 14.17 -8.18 -0.90
N VAL A 122 13.44 -7.07 -0.83
CA VAL A 122 13.80 -5.81 -1.45
C VAL A 122 14.43 -4.90 -0.39
N PRO A 123 15.53 -4.21 -0.71
CA PRO A 123 16.12 -3.25 0.21
C PRO A 123 15.09 -2.22 0.65
N ILE A 124 15.02 -1.96 1.96
CA ILE A 124 14.13 -1.01 2.65
C ILE A 124 12.63 -1.41 2.63
N LEU A 125 12.14 -1.99 1.53
CA LEU A 125 10.73 -2.35 1.35
C LEU A 125 10.34 -3.70 1.96
N GLY A 126 11.30 -4.63 2.13
CA GLY A 126 11.06 -5.92 2.77
C GLY A 126 10.64 -7.05 1.80
N PRO A 127 10.00 -8.11 2.31
CA PRO A 127 9.55 -9.25 1.51
C PRO A 127 8.58 -8.85 0.38
N SER A 128 8.83 -9.32 -0.83
CA SER A 128 8.04 -9.02 -2.02
C SER A 128 8.22 -10.12 -3.09
N ASN A 129 7.69 -9.88 -4.28
CA ASN A 129 7.91 -10.69 -5.47
C ASN A 129 7.94 -9.76 -6.71
N PRO A 130 8.44 -10.22 -7.89
CA PRO A 130 8.56 -9.37 -9.07
C PRO A 130 7.26 -8.70 -9.52
N ARG A 131 6.12 -9.39 -9.34
CA ARG A 131 4.79 -8.89 -9.69
C ARG A 131 4.38 -7.71 -8.81
N ASP A 132 4.54 -7.86 -7.50
CA ASP A 132 4.19 -6.83 -6.51
C ASP A 132 5.18 -5.64 -6.58
N LEU A 133 6.44 -5.88 -6.99
CA LEU A 133 7.42 -4.84 -7.26
C LEU A 133 7.04 -3.96 -8.46
N LEU A 134 6.58 -4.59 -9.54
CA LEU A 134 6.07 -3.89 -10.71
C LEU A 134 4.77 -3.16 -10.37
N GLY A 135 3.94 -3.72 -9.50
CA GLY A 135 2.77 -3.04 -8.97
C GLY A 135 3.11 -1.78 -8.17
N LEU A 136 4.07 -1.86 -7.26
CA LEU A 136 4.61 -0.69 -6.54
C LEU A 136 5.12 0.41 -7.47
N ILE A 137 5.80 0.04 -8.57
CA ILE A 137 6.30 1.00 -9.56
C ILE A 137 5.15 1.62 -10.36
N ALA A 138 4.22 0.82 -10.85
CA ALA A 138 3.06 1.27 -11.61
C ALA A 138 2.14 2.16 -10.75
N ASP A 139 1.88 1.75 -9.51
CA ASP A 139 1.13 2.51 -8.52
C ASP A 139 1.84 3.83 -8.23
N GLY A 140 3.17 3.86 -8.16
CA GLY A 140 3.96 5.08 -8.02
C GLY A 140 3.82 6.08 -9.17
N PHE A 141 3.55 5.64 -10.41
CA PHE A 141 3.26 6.56 -11.52
C PHE A 141 1.85 7.15 -11.45
N ILE A 142 0.92 6.47 -10.78
CA ILE A 142 -0.49 6.85 -10.69
C ILE A 142 -0.79 7.56 -9.36
N ASP A 143 0.05 7.37 -8.34
CA ASP A 143 -0.05 8.00 -7.03
C ASP A 143 0.13 9.53 -7.16
N PRO A 144 -0.87 10.34 -6.77
CA PRO A 144 -0.77 11.80 -6.76
C PRO A 144 0.43 12.33 -5.97
N PHE A 145 0.96 11.59 -4.98
CA PHE A 145 2.14 11.99 -4.21
C PHE A 145 3.39 12.19 -5.07
N THR A 146 3.53 11.43 -6.17
CA THR A 146 4.65 11.57 -7.12
C THR A 146 4.68 12.93 -7.78
N TYR A 147 3.53 13.62 -7.86
CA TYR A 147 3.41 14.95 -8.45
C TYR A 147 3.38 16.09 -7.42
N VAL A 148 3.25 15.77 -6.13
CA VAL A 148 3.14 16.77 -5.04
C VAL A 148 4.46 16.95 -4.27
N ALA A 149 5.39 15.99 -4.36
CA ALA A 149 6.76 16.15 -3.85
C ALA A 149 7.71 16.59 -4.99
N PRO A 150 8.10 17.88 -5.09
CA PRO A 150 9.18 18.26 -5.97
C PRO A 150 10.49 17.67 -5.43
N THR A 151 11.23 17.00 -6.32
CA THR A 151 12.64 16.60 -6.10
C THR A 151 13.50 17.80 -5.75
#